data_AF-A0A3A5RTM5-F1
#
_entry.id   AF-A0A3A5RTM5-F1
#
_cell.length_a   1.000
_cell.length_b   1.000
_cell.length_c   1.000
_cell.angle_alpha   90.00
_cell.angle_beta   90.00
_cell.angle_gamma   90.00
#
_symmetry.space_group_name_H-M   'P 1'
#
loop_
_entity.id
_entity.type
_entity.pdbx_description
1 polymer ?
#
loop_
_entity_poly.entity_id
_entity_poly.type
_entity_poly.pdbx_seq_one_letter_code
_entity_poly.pdbx_strand_id
1 'polypeptide(L)'
;MEKKTPIVVPVLVIGFNRPDILRQCIAKLRESKPQNMYFACDGARADKEGEDAVIREVRSVMENDIDWPCEKHYRYNERNKGCEVTESEAISWVLSENEYIIVVEDDIIAPYSFLKFAQEMLYLYKDAENVYMISSNNQTPMPLPNNEDYCFSNYGHIWGWATWRRAWNHFNLYVNDFDNTVARLNERTDLTKLEKKSLCRLCNYLKHNVLMGGVHGITFGVTSSRVMVA
;
A
#
# COMPACT_ATOMS: atom_id res chain seq x y z
N MET A 1 13.64 10.97 -28.03
CA MET A 1 13.24 10.39 -26.73
C MET A 1 12.25 11.34 -26.09
N GLU A 2 11.07 10.84 -25.73
CA GLU A 2 10.06 11.62 -25.04
C GLU A 2 10.57 12.04 -23.65
N LYS A 3 10.35 13.29 -23.25
CA LYS A 3 10.82 13.81 -21.97
C LYS A 3 9.94 13.21 -20.87
N LYS A 4 10.51 12.33 -20.02
CA LYS A 4 9.80 11.76 -18.87
C LYS A 4 9.36 12.87 -17.91
N THR A 5 8.10 12.85 -17.50
CA THR A 5 7.56 13.64 -16.37
C THR A 5 8.29 13.24 -15.08
N PRO A 6 8.80 14.22 -14.29
CA PRO A 6 9.39 13.95 -12.99
C PRO A 6 8.39 13.30 -12.02
N ILE A 7 8.86 12.35 -11.22
CA ILE A 7 8.07 11.75 -10.13
C ILE A 7 8.38 12.53 -8.85
N VAL A 8 7.40 13.32 -8.41
CA VAL A 8 7.52 14.26 -7.27
C VAL A 8 6.64 13.86 -6.09
N VAL A 9 5.69 12.95 -6.30
CA VAL A 9 4.92 12.33 -5.20
C VAL A 9 5.86 11.48 -4.34
N PRO A 10 5.72 11.51 -2.99
CA PRO A 10 6.49 10.65 -2.10
C PRO A 10 6.33 9.17 -2.44
N VAL A 11 7.46 8.48 -2.62
CA VAL A 11 7.51 7.03 -2.82
C VAL A 11 8.01 6.38 -1.54
N LEU A 12 7.15 5.63 -0.86
CA LEU A 12 7.51 4.80 0.28
C LEU A 12 7.92 3.41 -0.19
N VAL A 13 9.17 3.05 0.09
CA VAL A 13 9.67 1.68 -0.02
C VAL A 13 9.58 1.01 1.33
N ILE A 14 9.03 -0.20 1.38
CA ILE A 14 8.93 -1.01 2.59
C ILE A 14 9.82 -2.22 2.41
N GLY A 15 10.80 -2.40 3.31
CA GLY A 15 11.75 -3.50 3.25
C GLY A 15 11.85 -4.32 4.52
N PHE A 16 12.39 -5.52 4.38
CA PHE A 16 12.71 -6.36 5.52
C PHE A 16 14.09 -7.02 5.38
N ASN A 17 14.17 -8.24 4.81
CA ASN A 17 15.37 -9.08 4.85
C ASN A 17 15.78 -9.65 3.48
N ARG A 18 15.43 -8.95 2.40
CA ARG A 18 15.71 -9.38 1.02
C ARG A 18 16.59 -8.37 0.26
N PRO A 19 17.88 -8.19 0.65
CA PRO A 19 18.72 -7.13 0.08
C PRO A 19 18.88 -7.25 -1.44
N ASP A 20 19.05 -8.45 -1.98
CA ASP A 20 19.19 -8.66 -3.43
C ASP A 20 17.93 -8.37 -4.24
N ILE A 21 16.75 -8.61 -3.64
CA ILE A 21 15.47 -8.28 -4.27
C ILE A 21 15.23 -6.78 -4.20
N LEU A 22 15.53 -6.16 -3.05
CA LEU A 22 15.46 -4.72 -2.89
C LEU A 22 16.36 -3.99 -3.90
N ARG A 23 17.58 -4.48 -4.15
CA ARG A 23 18.47 -3.92 -5.20
C ARG A 23 17.81 -3.93 -6.58
N GLN A 24 17.02 -4.94 -6.91
CA GLN A 24 16.28 -5.01 -8.17
C GLN A 24 15.14 -3.99 -8.20
N CYS A 25 14.40 -3.85 -7.10
CA CYS A 25 13.39 -2.81 -6.92
C CYS A 25 14.00 -1.40 -7.12
N ILE A 26 15.11 -1.09 -6.44
CA ILE A 26 15.82 0.20 -6.57
C ILE A 26 16.40 0.41 -7.96
N ALA A 27 16.93 -0.63 -8.60
CA ALA A 27 17.39 -0.56 -9.98
C ALA A 27 16.26 -0.17 -10.93
N LYS A 28 15.02 -0.63 -10.69
CA LYS A 28 13.87 -0.21 -11.48
C LYS A 28 13.45 1.22 -11.18
N LEU A 29 13.38 1.60 -9.90
CA LEU A 29 13.03 2.97 -9.49
C LEU A 29 14.00 4.00 -10.07
N ARG A 30 15.29 3.66 -10.23
CA ARG A 30 16.31 4.50 -10.89
C ARG A 30 15.90 4.97 -12.29
N GLU A 31 15.07 4.23 -13.03
CA GLU A 31 14.60 4.65 -14.35
C GLU A 31 13.65 5.85 -14.31
N SER A 32 13.00 6.06 -13.17
CA SER A 32 12.04 7.12 -12.91
C SER A 32 12.59 8.27 -12.06
N LYS A 33 13.67 7.98 -11.30
CA LYS A 33 14.36 8.92 -10.39
C LYS A 33 13.37 9.70 -9.49
N PRO A 34 12.61 9.02 -8.60
CA PRO A 34 11.73 9.71 -7.68
C PRO A 34 12.51 10.74 -6.86
N GLN A 35 11.93 11.92 -6.68
CA GLN A 35 12.62 13.03 -6.02
C GLN A 35 12.52 12.99 -4.50
N ASN A 36 11.51 12.33 -3.96
CA ASN A 36 11.31 12.16 -2.53
C ASN A 36 11.00 10.69 -2.23
N MET A 37 11.90 10.05 -1.49
CA MET A 37 11.79 8.65 -1.10
C MET A 37 11.77 8.49 0.41
N TYR A 38 10.78 7.76 0.87
CA TYR A 38 10.66 7.29 2.23
C TYR A 38 11.04 5.81 2.27
N PHE A 39 11.74 5.38 3.30
CA PHE A 39 12.08 3.98 3.51
C PHE A 39 11.72 3.55 4.92
N ALA A 40 10.93 2.49 5.01
CA ALA A 40 10.64 1.80 6.25
C ALA A 40 11.25 0.40 6.23
N CYS A 41 11.99 0.05 7.28
CA CYS A 41 12.56 -1.29 7.42
C CYS A 41 12.22 -1.87 8.79
N ASP A 42 11.65 -3.08 8.81
CA ASP A 42 11.42 -3.77 10.07
C ASP A 42 12.75 -4.22 10.72
N GLY A 43 12.69 -4.59 12.00
CA GLY A 43 13.84 -5.13 12.74
C GLY A 43 14.00 -6.63 12.56
N ALA A 44 15.15 -7.16 12.93
CA ALA A 44 15.42 -8.59 12.90
C ALA A 44 14.50 -9.36 13.85
N ARG A 45 14.19 -10.62 13.51
CA ARG A 45 13.48 -11.53 14.40
C ARG A 45 14.45 -12.07 15.44
N ALA A 46 14.02 -12.04 16.70
CA ALA A 46 14.85 -12.43 17.84
C ALA A 46 15.27 -13.92 17.80
N ASP A 47 14.51 -14.77 17.11
CA ASP A 47 14.73 -16.21 16.98
C ASP A 47 15.55 -16.60 15.74
N LYS A 48 16.01 -15.63 14.94
CA LYS A 48 16.76 -15.89 13.70
C LYS A 48 18.17 -15.31 13.75
N GLU A 49 19.12 -16.17 14.11
CA GLU A 49 20.54 -15.84 14.16
C GLU A 49 21.06 -15.27 12.83
N GLY A 50 21.87 -14.21 12.91
CA GLY A 50 22.47 -13.55 11.75
C GLY A 50 21.54 -12.60 10.98
N GLU A 51 20.24 -12.55 11.27
CA GLU A 51 19.30 -11.68 10.55
C GLU A 51 19.64 -10.19 10.74
N ASP A 52 20.22 -9.79 11.87
CA ASP A 52 20.71 -8.42 12.09
C ASP A 52 21.70 -7.95 11.00
N ALA A 53 22.55 -8.85 10.50
CA ALA A 53 23.49 -8.53 9.43
C ALA A 53 22.75 -8.29 8.10
N VAL A 54 21.74 -9.11 7.81
CA VAL A 54 20.89 -8.97 6.62
C VAL A 54 20.08 -7.66 6.67
N ILE A 55 19.53 -7.31 7.84
CA ILE A 55 18.82 -6.02 8.03
C ILE A 55 19.76 -4.84 7.81
N ARG A 56 21.00 -4.90 8.31
CA ARG A 56 22.01 -3.85 8.04
C ARG A 56 22.31 -3.73 6.55
N GLU A 57 22.39 -4.84 5.83
CA GLU A 57 22.60 -4.82 4.38
C GLU A 57 21.41 -4.18 3.65
N VAL A 58 20.18 -4.54 4.02
CA VAL A 58 18.95 -3.94 3.46
C VAL A 58 18.91 -2.41 3.66
N ARG A 59 19.25 -1.93 4.86
CA ARG A 59 19.34 -0.48 5.13
C ARG A 59 20.42 0.19 4.30
N SER A 60 21.58 -0.46 4.17
CA SER A 60 22.69 0.03 3.35
C SER A 60 22.31 0.18 1.87
N VAL A 61 21.48 -0.71 1.31
CA VAL A 61 21.00 -0.58 -0.09
C VAL A 61 20.29 0.75 -0.29
N MET A 62 19.37 1.12 0.60
CA MET A 62 18.62 2.38 0.48
C MET A 62 19.49 3.61 0.74
N GLU A 63 20.47 3.48 1.63
CA GLU A 63 21.37 4.57 1.97
C GLU A 63 22.37 4.86 0.84
N ASN A 64 22.87 3.82 0.17
CA ASN A 64 24.02 3.93 -0.74
C ASN A 64 23.70 3.75 -2.24
N ASP A 65 22.65 3.01 -2.62
CA ASP A 65 22.43 2.63 -4.03
C ASP A 65 21.56 3.66 -4.81
N ILE A 66 21.08 4.70 -4.13
CA ILE A 66 20.35 5.83 -4.73
C ILE A 66 21.35 6.89 -5.20
N ASP A 67 21.67 6.85 -6.49
CA ASP A 67 22.70 7.65 -7.17
C ASP A 67 22.15 8.84 -7.98
N TRP A 68 20.90 9.26 -7.70
CA TRP A 68 20.26 10.43 -8.31
C TRP A 68 19.84 11.45 -7.23
N PRO A 69 19.61 12.73 -7.60
CA PRO A 69 19.08 13.73 -6.68
C PRO A 69 17.73 13.28 -6.09
N CYS A 70 17.74 12.94 -4.81
CA CYS A 70 16.60 12.40 -4.08
C CYS A 70 16.68 12.83 -2.62
N GLU A 71 15.59 13.40 -2.10
CA GLU A 71 15.40 13.54 -0.66
C GLU A 71 15.06 12.16 -0.07
N LYS A 72 15.72 11.79 1.02
CA LYS A 72 15.63 10.45 1.61
C LYS A 72 15.24 10.54 3.07
N HIS A 73 14.20 9.82 3.45
CA HIS A 73 13.71 9.73 4.82
C HIS A 73 13.69 8.26 5.27
N TYR A 74 14.13 7.99 6.49
CA TYR A 74 14.26 6.61 6.99
C TYR A 74 13.51 6.42 8.29
N ARG A 75 12.82 5.29 8.42
CA ARG A 75 12.23 4.82 9.67
C ARG A 75 12.56 3.34 9.87
N TYR A 76 13.24 3.05 10.97
CA TYR A 76 13.71 1.70 11.29
C TYR A 76 13.08 1.21 12.59
N ASN A 77 12.59 -0.02 12.58
CA ASN A 77 12.26 -0.71 13.82
C ASN A 77 13.52 -1.39 14.38
N GLU A 78 13.67 -1.36 15.71
CA GLU A 78 14.75 -2.07 16.39
C GLU A 78 14.51 -3.59 16.43
N ARG A 79 13.24 -4.00 16.54
CA ARG A 79 12.80 -5.39 16.59
C ARG A 79 11.75 -5.65 15.52
N ASN A 80 11.63 -6.89 15.07
CA ASN A 80 10.55 -7.29 14.17
C ASN A 80 9.18 -7.03 14.80
N LYS A 81 8.36 -6.17 14.17
CA LYS A 81 6.95 -5.94 14.54
C LYS A 81 5.98 -6.70 13.64
N GLY A 82 6.48 -7.24 12.53
CA GLY A 82 5.69 -7.87 11.50
C GLY A 82 5.30 -6.89 10.40
N CYS A 83 5.00 -7.44 9.23
CA CYS A 83 4.62 -6.74 8.00
C CYS A 83 3.44 -5.79 8.24
N GLU A 84 2.32 -6.30 8.75
CA GLU A 84 1.09 -5.54 8.96
C GLU A 84 1.28 -4.24 9.78
N VAL A 85 1.99 -4.34 10.91
CA VAL A 85 2.25 -3.21 11.81
C VAL A 85 3.27 -2.26 11.19
N THR A 86 4.38 -2.80 10.67
CA THR A 86 5.45 -1.98 10.08
C THR A 86 4.93 -1.17 8.90
N GLU A 87 4.17 -1.80 8.01
CA GLU A 87 3.60 -1.15 6.83
C GLU A 87 2.61 -0.07 7.21
N SER A 88 1.67 -0.40 8.10
CA SER A 88 0.65 0.55 8.55
C SER A 88 1.26 1.77 9.26
N GLU A 89 2.26 1.57 10.12
CA GLU A 89 2.98 2.66 10.79
C GLU A 89 3.80 3.51 9.81
N ALA A 90 4.41 2.88 8.80
CA ALA A 90 5.17 3.57 7.76
C ALA A 90 4.28 4.46 6.91
N ILE A 91 3.17 3.93 6.39
CA ILE A 91 2.19 4.70 5.60
C ILE A 91 1.64 5.85 6.43
N SER A 92 1.26 5.60 7.69
CA SER A 92 0.76 6.63 8.60
C SER A 92 1.77 7.73 8.85
N TRP A 93 3.05 7.39 8.96
CA TRP A 93 4.13 8.37 9.11
C TRP A 93 4.26 9.27 7.88
N VAL A 94 4.38 8.69 6.69
CA VAL A 94 4.52 9.50 5.46
C VAL A 94 3.29 10.37 5.25
N LEU A 95 2.09 9.83 5.47
CA LEU A 95 0.83 10.58 5.36
C LEU A 95 0.57 11.53 6.53
N SER A 96 1.39 11.54 7.58
CA SER A 96 1.33 12.61 8.60
C SER A 96 1.94 13.92 8.09
N GLU A 97 2.80 13.85 7.08
CA GLU A 97 3.51 14.98 6.49
C GLU A 97 3.06 15.25 5.05
N ASN A 98 2.55 14.25 4.34
CA ASN A 98 2.20 14.33 2.91
C ASN A 98 0.71 14.08 2.64
N GLU A 99 0.14 14.73 1.61
CA GLU A 99 -1.25 14.52 1.22
C GLU A 99 -1.48 13.17 0.51
N TYR A 100 -0.45 12.67 -0.16
CA TYR A 100 -0.49 11.48 -1.01
C TYR A 100 0.78 10.65 -0.83
N ILE A 101 0.72 9.37 -1.20
CA ILE A 101 1.85 8.45 -1.17
C ILE A 101 1.71 7.38 -2.25
N ILE A 102 2.83 6.94 -2.82
CA ILE A 102 2.95 5.70 -3.57
C ILE A 102 3.71 4.69 -2.70
N VAL A 103 3.17 3.48 -2.52
CA VAL A 103 3.70 2.41 -1.69
C VAL A 103 4.26 1.29 -2.57
N VAL A 104 5.50 0.90 -2.30
CA VAL A 104 6.26 -0.14 -3.01
C VAL A 104 6.89 -1.07 -1.97
N GLU A 105 6.58 -2.36 -2.01
CA GLU A 105 7.26 -3.37 -1.18
C GLU A 105 8.61 -3.75 -1.81
N ASP A 106 9.52 -4.33 -1.03
CA ASP A 106 10.90 -4.63 -1.47
C ASP A 106 10.97 -5.63 -2.64
N ASP A 107 9.89 -6.38 -2.88
CA ASP A 107 9.73 -7.34 -3.98
C ASP A 107 8.87 -6.82 -5.15
N ILE A 108 8.61 -5.52 -5.20
CA ILE A 108 7.84 -4.90 -6.30
C ILE A 108 8.77 -4.22 -7.31
N ILE A 109 8.62 -4.62 -8.58
CA ILE A 109 9.22 -3.93 -9.71
C ILE A 109 8.26 -2.84 -10.16
N ALA A 110 8.50 -1.61 -9.72
CA ALA A 110 7.66 -0.44 -10.04
C ALA A 110 8.16 0.28 -11.32
N PRO A 111 7.57 0.04 -12.51
CA PRO A 111 8.00 0.71 -13.73
C PRO A 111 7.63 2.19 -13.73
N TYR A 112 8.32 2.98 -14.57
CA TYR A 112 8.01 4.40 -14.75
C TYR A 112 6.53 4.65 -15.11
N SER A 113 5.93 3.79 -15.93
CA SER A 113 4.51 3.90 -16.31
C SER A 113 3.58 3.84 -15.11
N PHE A 114 3.85 2.94 -14.15
CA PHE A 114 3.09 2.86 -12.92
C PHE A 114 3.23 4.14 -12.09
N LEU A 115 4.45 4.58 -11.79
CA LEU A 115 4.63 5.76 -10.94
C LEU A 115 4.02 7.02 -11.58
N LYS A 116 4.16 7.16 -12.91
CA LYS A 116 3.54 8.23 -13.67
C LYS A 116 2.01 8.17 -13.54
N PHE A 117 1.42 7.00 -13.79
CA PHE A 117 -0.03 6.79 -13.66
C PHE A 117 -0.52 7.11 -12.25
N ALA A 118 0.12 6.56 -11.22
CA ALA A 118 -0.27 6.78 -9.84
C ALA A 118 -0.20 8.27 -9.47
N GLN A 119 0.87 8.97 -9.86
CA GLN A 119 0.99 10.42 -9.65
C GLN A 119 -0.14 11.20 -10.35
N GLU A 120 -0.42 10.91 -11.62
CA GLU A 120 -1.47 11.59 -12.38
C GLU A 120 -2.85 11.37 -11.74
N MET A 121 -3.14 10.13 -11.31
CA MET A 121 -4.41 9.79 -10.68
C MET A 121 -4.54 10.36 -9.27
N LEU A 122 -3.45 10.43 -8.50
CA LEU A 122 -3.43 11.08 -7.18
C LEU A 122 -3.83 12.55 -7.29
N TYR A 123 -3.36 13.26 -8.32
CA TYR A 123 -3.72 14.65 -8.57
C TYR A 123 -5.14 14.79 -9.11
N LEU A 124 -5.53 13.94 -10.06
CA LEU A 124 -6.85 14.01 -10.70
C LEU A 124 -7.99 13.74 -9.70
N TYR A 125 -7.80 12.77 -8.80
CA TYR A 125 -8.82 12.33 -7.85
C TYR A 125 -8.56 12.80 -6.41
N LYS A 126 -7.76 13.86 -6.24
CA LYS A 126 -7.42 14.40 -4.92
C LYS A 126 -8.65 14.77 -4.07
N ASP A 127 -9.70 15.28 -4.71
CA ASP A 127 -10.94 15.72 -4.05
C ASP A 127 -12.09 14.70 -4.16
N ALA A 128 -11.85 13.55 -4.80
CA ALA A 128 -12.88 12.52 -4.99
C ALA A 128 -13.02 11.64 -3.74
N GLU A 129 -13.91 12.04 -2.83
CA GLU A 129 -14.10 11.38 -1.53
C GLU A 129 -14.36 9.87 -1.61
N ASN A 130 -14.95 9.39 -2.71
CA ASN A 130 -15.27 7.98 -2.93
C ASN A 130 -14.13 7.16 -3.56
N VAL A 131 -12.97 7.74 -3.89
CA VAL A 131 -11.81 7.01 -4.42
C VAL A 131 -10.74 6.91 -3.33
N TYR A 132 -10.39 5.69 -2.94
CA TYR A 132 -9.56 5.42 -1.75
C TYR A 132 -8.15 4.94 -2.11
N MET A 133 -8.01 4.29 -3.26
CA MET A 133 -6.78 3.59 -3.62
C MET A 133 -6.61 3.62 -5.13
N ILE A 134 -5.36 3.74 -5.56
CA ILE A 134 -4.93 3.45 -6.92
C ILE A 134 -4.07 2.20 -6.85
N SER A 135 -4.40 1.19 -7.65
CA SER A 135 -3.63 -0.04 -7.78
C SER A 135 -3.02 -0.15 -9.16
N SER A 136 -1.79 -0.66 -9.23
CA SER A 136 -1.13 -1.02 -10.49
C SER A 136 -1.21 -2.50 -10.84
N ASN A 137 -2.01 -3.24 -10.08
CA ASN A 137 -2.07 -4.67 -10.17
C ASN A 137 -3.48 -5.09 -10.52
N ASN A 138 -3.64 -5.60 -11.74
CA ASN A 138 -4.88 -6.20 -12.20
C ASN A 138 -4.74 -7.73 -12.25
N GLN A 139 -5.05 -8.40 -11.13
CA GLN A 139 -4.93 -9.85 -11.00
C GLN A 139 -6.00 -10.63 -11.76
N THR A 140 -7.04 -9.94 -12.22
CA THR A 140 -8.13 -10.50 -13.02
C THR A 140 -8.32 -9.63 -14.25
N PRO A 141 -7.35 -9.60 -15.18
CA PRO A 141 -7.39 -8.70 -16.32
C PRO A 141 -8.61 -9.04 -17.18
N MET A 142 -9.50 -8.07 -17.29
CA MET A 142 -10.68 -8.14 -18.14
C MET A 142 -10.60 -7.03 -19.19
N PRO A 143 -11.05 -7.28 -20.43
CA PRO A 143 -11.15 -6.23 -21.43
C PRO A 143 -12.00 -5.08 -20.89
N LEU A 144 -11.43 -3.88 -20.89
CA LEU A 144 -12.16 -2.69 -20.49
C LEU A 144 -13.01 -2.19 -21.67
N PRO A 145 -14.25 -1.72 -21.42
CA PRO A 145 -15.05 -1.09 -22.45
C PRO A 145 -14.28 0.07 -23.11
N ASN A 146 -14.54 0.31 -24.40
CA ASN A 146 -14.01 1.47 -25.14
C ASN A 146 -12.47 1.61 -25.17
N ASN A 147 -11.71 0.53 -24.92
CA ASN A 147 -10.26 0.56 -24.78
C ASN A 147 -9.78 1.57 -23.72
N GLU A 148 -10.51 1.68 -22.61
CA GLU A 148 -10.07 2.45 -21.45
C GLU A 148 -8.78 1.88 -20.86
N ASP A 149 -7.94 2.76 -20.30
CA ASP A 149 -6.64 2.39 -19.72
C ASP A 149 -6.75 1.87 -18.27
N TYR A 150 -7.86 2.15 -17.57
CA TYR A 150 -8.09 1.77 -16.18
C TYR A 150 -9.59 1.69 -15.87
N CYS A 151 -9.95 1.02 -14.78
CA CYS A 151 -11.34 0.93 -14.30
C CYS A 151 -11.47 1.19 -12.80
N PHE A 152 -12.70 1.21 -12.31
CA PHE A 152 -13.00 1.25 -10.88
C PHE A 152 -13.49 -0.10 -10.40
N SER A 153 -12.97 -0.52 -9.25
CA SER A 153 -13.28 -1.77 -8.55
C SER A 153 -13.66 -1.47 -7.10
N ASN A 154 -14.38 -2.38 -6.46
CA ASN A 154 -14.57 -2.36 -5.00
C ASN A 154 -13.50 -3.17 -4.27
N TYR A 155 -12.57 -3.80 -5.00
CA TYR A 155 -11.52 -4.66 -4.46
C TYR A 155 -10.17 -3.95 -4.52
N GLY A 156 -9.51 -3.86 -3.37
CA GLY A 156 -8.17 -3.31 -3.24
C GLY A 156 -7.12 -4.35 -3.61
N HIS A 157 -6.46 -4.18 -4.75
CA HIS A 157 -5.29 -4.99 -5.10
C HIS A 157 -4.03 -4.26 -4.63
N ILE A 158 -3.30 -4.86 -3.70
CA ILE A 158 -2.00 -4.36 -3.22
C ILE A 158 -0.86 -4.82 -4.16
N TRP A 159 0.39 -4.65 -3.74
CA TRP A 159 1.63 -4.91 -4.52
C TRP A 159 1.93 -3.84 -5.58
N GLY A 160 2.21 -2.62 -5.10
CA GLY A 160 2.32 -1.42 -5.93
C GLY A 160 0.99 -0.68 -5.97
N TRP A 161 0.85 0.31 -5.10
CA TRP A 161 -0.38 1.08 -4.97
C TRP A 161 -0.12 2.48 -4.45
N ALA A 162 -1.16 3.32 -4.46
CA ALA A 162 -1.09 4.68 -3.99
C ALA A 162 -2.38 5.09 -3.29
N THR A 163 -2.29 6.06 -2.38
CA THR A 163 -3.44 6.55 -1.63
C THR A 163 -3.25 7.98 -1.15
N TRP A 164 -4.31 8.52 -0.55
CA TRP A 164 -4.38 9.86 0.02
C TRP A 164 -4.48 9.76 1.54
N ARG A 165 -3.98 10.79 2.23
CA ARG A 165 -4.19 10.98 3.67
C ARG A 165 -5.68 10.95 4.03
N ARG A 166 -6.54 11.59 3.22
CA ARG A 166 -8.00 11.59 3.43
C ARG A 166 -8.59 10.17 3.45
N ALA A 167 -8.12 9.30 2.58
CA ALA A 167 -8.59 7.92 2.50
C ALA A 167 -8.01 7.08 3.64
N TRP A 168 -6.72 7.27 3.93
CA TRP A 168 -6.03 6.59 5.02
C TRP A 168 -6.58 6.93 6.41
N ASN A 169 -7.16 8.11 6.62
CA ASN A 169 -7.84 8.45 7.88
C ASN A 169 -9.05 7.53 8.20
N HIS A 170 -9.53 6.77 7.22
CA HIS A 170 -10.56 5.74 7.42
C HIS A 170 -9.99 4.33 7.60
N PHE A 171 -8.67 4.16 7.49
CA PHE A 171 -7.99 2.89 7.69
C PHE A 171 -7.97 2.52 9.17
N ASN A 172 -8.22 1.24 9.46
CA ASN A 172 -7.95 0.68 10.77
C ASN A 172 -7.36 -0.72 10.60
N LEU A 173 -6.17 -0.91 11.17
CA LEU A 173 -5.47 -2.19 11.16
C LEU A 173 -6.20 -3.25 12.00
N TYR A 174 -6.89 -2.82 13.06
CA TYR A 174 -7.59 -3.72 13.98
C TYR A 174 -9.10 -3.52 13.87
N VAL A 175 -9.80 -4.53 13.35
CA VAL A 175 -11.27 -4.56 13.37
C VAL A 175 -11.74 -4.86 14.80
N ASN A 176 -11.97 -3.80 15.57
CA ASN A 176 -12.42 -3.92 16.95
C ASN A 176 -13.94 -3.83 17.11
N ASP A 177 -14.67 -3.50 16.03
CA ASP A 177 -16.11 -3.23 16.06
C ASP A 177 -16.85 -3.92 14.91
N PHE A 178 -16.94 -5.25 15.04
CA PHE A 178 -17.62 -6.09 14.07
C PHE A 178 -19.12 -5.78 13.95
N ASP A 179 -19.77 -5.37 15.05
CA ASP A 179 -21.21 -5.10 15.04
C ASP A 179 -21.55 -3.85 14.22
N ASN A 180 -20.80 -2.75 14.41
CA ASN A 180 -20.97 -1.57 13.56
C ASN A 180 -20.47 -1.81 12.12
N THR A 181 -19.54 -2.74 11.91
CA THR A 181 -19.12 -3.14 10.55
C THR A 181 -20.26 -3.87 9.82
N VAL A 182 -20.93 -4.82 10.47
CA VAL A 182 -22.08 -5.55 9.92
C VAL A 182 -23.27 -4.61 9.68
N ALA A 183 -23.56 -3.68 10.61
CA ALA A 183 -24.61 -2.68 10.43
C ALA A 183 -24.36 -1.84 9.17
N ARG A 184 -23.15 -1.29 9.01
CA ARG A 184 -22.75 -0.51 7.82
C ARG A 184 -22.85 -1.32 6.52
N LEU A 185 -22.43 -2.58 6.53
CA LEU A 185 -22.55 -3.45 5.35
C LEU A 185 -24.01 -3.65 4.90
N ASN A 186 -24.94 -3.75 5.86
CA ASN A 186 -26.36 -3.90 5.54
C ASN A 186 -26.96 -2.63 4.91
N GLU A 187 -26.47 -1.45 5.27
CA GLU A 187 -26.93 -0.15 4.76
C GLU A 187 -26.41 0.17 3.34
N ARG A 188 -25.33 -0.45 2.89
CA ARG A 188 -24.72 -0.22 1.56
C ARG A 188 -25.69 -0.47 0.40
N THR A 189 -25.94 0.50 -0.47
CA THR A 189 -26.90 0.34 -1.58
C THR A 189 -26.28 -0.19 -2.87
N ASP A 190 -24.97 -0.17 -2.96
CA ASP A 190 -24.16 -0.59 -4.11
C ASP A 190 -23.77 -2.08 -4.10
N LEU A 191 -24.08 -2.79 -3.01
CA LEU A 191 -23.85 -4.23 -2.89
C LEU A 191 -25.11 -5.04 -3.18
N THR A 192 -24.97 -6.14 -3.90
CA THR A 192 -26.02 -7.14 -4.08
C THR A 192 -26.38 -7.81 -2.76
N LYS A 193 -27.59 -8.40 -2.70
CA LYS A 193 -28.02 -9.19 -1.53
C LYS A 193 -27.05 -10.33 -1.20
N LEU A 194 -26.44 -10.94 -2.23
CA LEU A 194 -25.50 -12.05 -2.04
C LEU A 194 -24.17 -11.55 -1.45
N GLU A 195 -23.63 -10.44 -1.96
CA GLU A 195 -22.40 -9.84 -1.43
C GLU A 195 -22.56 -9.42 0.02
N LYS A 196 -23.66 -8.73 0.36
CA LYS A 196 -23.96 -8.38 1.76
C LYS A 196 -23.99 -9.60 2.65
N LYS A 197 -24.71 -10.65 2.23
CA LYS A 197 -24.82 -11.90 2.99
C LYS A 197 -23.45 -12.56 3.19
N SER A 198 -22.61 -12.59 2.16
CA SER A 198 -21.27 -13.17 2.22
C SER A 198 -20.34 -12.36 3.13
N LEU A 199 -20.33 -11.03 3.02
CA LEU A 199 -19.51 -10.15 3.85
C LEU A 199 -19.95 -10.19 5.32
N CYS A 200 -21.26 -10.14 5.61
CA CYS A 200 -21.75 -10.27 6.98
C CYS A 200 -21.40 -11.64 7.60
N ARG A 201 -21.45 -12.73 6.81
CA ARG A 201 -20.98 -14.06 7.26
C ARG A 201 -19.49 -14.05 7.57
N LEU A 202 -18.67 -13.43 6.72
CA LEU A 202 -17.24 -13.29 6.95
C LEU A 202 -16.96 -12.47 8.22
N CYS A 203 -17.62 -11.32 8.40
CA CYS A 203 -17.49 -10.51 9.62
C CYS A 203 -17.85 -11.29 10.88
N ASN A 204 -18.95 -12.05 10.87
CA ASN A 204 -19.33 -12.89 12.02
C ASN A 204 -18.31 -14.00 12.25
N TYR A 205 -17.84 -14.67 11.20
CA TYR A 205 -16.80 -15.68 11.30
C TYR A 205 -15.51 -15.10 11.91
N LEU A 206 -15.06 -13.95 11.42
CA LEU A 206 -13.90 -13.25 11.97
C LEU A 206 -14.15 -12.82 13.42
N LYS A 207 -15.30 -12.25 13.76
CA LYS A 207 -15.67 -11.91 15.15
C LYS A 207 -15.46 -13.09 16.10
N HIS A 208 -15.89 -14.29 15.71
CA HIS A 208 -15.77 -15.48 16.54
C HIS A 208 -14.36 -16.09 16.58
N ASN A 209 -13.55 -15.94 15.54
CA ASN A 209 -12.23 -16.58 15.43
C ASN A 209 -11.06 -15.64 15.74
N VAL A 210 -11.20 -14.34 15.50
CA VAL A 210 -10.21 -13.31 15.85
C VAL A 210 -10.12 -13.14 17.37
N LEU A 211 -11.26 -13.20 18.08
CA LEU A 211 -11.31 -13.18 19.55
C LEU A 211 -10.68 -14.44 20.20
N MET A 212 -10.43 -15.51 19.42
CA MET A 212 -9.89 -16.78 19.92
C MET A 212 -8.49 -17.10 19.39
N GLY A 213 -7.90 -16.29 18.50
CA GLY A 213 -6.70 -16.72 17.78
C GLY A 213 -5.86 -15.66 17.04
N GLY A 214 -5.97 -14.36 17.33
CA GLY A 214 -4.99 -13.37 16.86
C GLY A 214 -4.87 -13.21 15.34
N VAL A 215 -5.95 -13.42 14.59
CA VAL A 215 -5.99 -13.15 13.14
C VAL A 215 -6.32 -11.68 12.92
N HIS A 216 -5.39 -10.93 12.34
CA HIS A 216 -5.55 -9.52 12.05
C HIS A 216 -6.24 -9.35 10.69
N GLY A 217 -7.38 -8.66 10.68
CA GLY A 217 -8.11 -8.33 9.46
C GLY A 217 -7.88 -6.87 9.10
N ILE A 218 -7.38 -6.62 7.89
CA ILE A 218 -7.19 -5.28 7.35
C ILE A 218 -8.55 -4.75 6.87
N THR A 219 -8.99 -3.58 7.36
CA THR A 219 -10.16 -2.89 6.79
C THR A 219 -9.87 -1.43 6.49
N PHE A 220 -10.09 -1.03 5.23
CA PHE A 220 -10.47 0.35 4.96
C PHE A 220 -11.93 0.49 5.37
N GLY A 221 -12.26 1.48 6.20
CA GLY A 221 -13.60 1.67 6.74
C GLY A 221 -14.69 1.46 5.69
N VAL A 222 -15.70 0.67 6.03
CA VAL A 222 -16.82 0.20 5.18
C VAL A 222 -17.64 1.37 4.67
N THR A 223 -17.09 2.08 3.70
CA THR A 223 -17.66 3.19 2.95
C THR A 223 -17.75 2.76 1.50
N SER A 224 -18.55 3.43 0.68
CA SER A 224 -18.68 3.22 -0.77
C SER A 224 -17.38 3.58 -1.52
N SER A 225 -16.26 3.00 -1.10
CA SER A 225 -14.93 3.25 -1.58
C SER A 225 -14.70 2.49 -2.88
N ARG A 226 -14.16 3.22 -3.85
CA ARG A 226 -13.70 2.69 -5.14
C ARG A 226 -12.18 2.66 -5.14
N VAL A 227 -11.65 1.60 -5.71
CA VAL A 227 -10.25 1.36 -6.02
C VAL A 227 -10.11 1.55 -7.52
N MET A 228 -9.18 2.38 -7.94
CA MET A 228 -8.79 2.46 -9.33
C MET A 228 -7.82 1.32 -9.65
N VAL A 229 -8.09 0.55 -10.70
CA VAL A 229 -7.26 -0.56 -11.14
C VAL A 229 -6.85 -0.29 -12.57
N ALA A 230 -5.55 -0.21 -12.83
CA ALA A 230 -4.95 -0.16 -14.16
C ALA A 230 -4.05 -1.38 -14.36
#